data_AF-A0A484NCS9-F1
#
_entry.id   AF-A0A484NCS9-F1
#
_cell.length_a   1.000
_cell.length_b   1.000
_cell.length_c   1.000
_cell.angle_alpha   90.00
_cell.angle_beta   90.00
_cell.angle_gamma   90.00
#
_symmetry.space_group_name_H-M   'P 1'
#
loop_
_entity.id
_entity.type
_entity.pdbx_description
1 polymer ?
#
loop_
_entity_poly.entity_id
_entity_poly.type
_entity_poly.pdbx_seq_one_letter_code
_entity_poly.pdbx_strand_id
1 'polypeptide(L)'
;MAQFFSQFSIAFMVLLLLAILSSTPLSSSTAFIVLHGISMMCADAGSMYYTMTLSTMTKVKGSCVEVGNGLFDSWMMPMEKQVADACGKIKGMAELKDGYHMVSLSQGNMVGRGVIELCDGPPVKNFISVGGPNAGHSSTIPCGPFPWCGVVGQFYGMGVYTPYVQDHLAPSGYIKLPNDIPAYLKECRFLPKINNEVEDNESPLRKKRFSSLSQLVLILFMADTIIMPQESSHFGYYRNGDFTKPVPMQEMFTRRTCLDCKLWIKLKR
;
A
#
# COMPACT_ATOMS: atom_id res chain seq x y z
N MET A 1 27.03 -11.91 63.97
CA MET A 1 26.02 -12.63 63.16
C MET A 1 25.22 -11.74 62.19
N ALA A 2 25.18 -10.41 62.34
CA ALA A 2 24.39 -9.52 61.47
C ALA A 2 25.04 -9.11 60.13
N GLN A 3 26.35 -9.30 59.93
CA GLN A 3 27.04 -8.89 58.69
C GLN A 3 27.06 -9.98 57.60
N PHE A 4 26.87 -11.25 57.94
CA PHE A 4 26.94 -12.36 56.97
C PHE A 4 25.63 -12.60 56.20
N PHE A 5 24.48 -12.21 56.76
CA PHE A 5 23.17 -12.33 56.08
C PHE A 5 22.90 -11.22 55.05
N SER A 6 23.68 -10.13 55.07
CA SER A 6 23.52 -8.98 54.17
C SER A 6 24.04 -9.24 52.75
N GLN A 7 25.23 -9.86 52.64
CA GLN A 7 25.87 -10.07 51.32
C GLN A 7 25.15 -11.14 50.46
N PHE A 8 24.60 -12.19 51.09
CA PHE A 8 23.86 -13.24 50.37
C PHE A 8 22.54 -12.73 49.77
N SER A 9 21.90 -11.77 50.44
CA SER A 9 20.64 -11.15 49.98
C SER A 9 20.85 -10.25 48.75
N ILE A 10 21.97 -9.52 48.71
CA ILE A 10 22.32 -8.64 47.58
C ILE A 10 22.66 -9.47 46.34
N ALA A 11 23.48 -10.52 46.48
CA ALA A 11 23.85 -11.37 45.35
C ALA A 11 22.63 -12.09 44.74
N PHE A 12 21.70 -12.56 45.57
CA PHE A 12 20.46 -13.18 45.11
C PHE A 12 19.54 -12.18 44.41
N MET A 13 19.40 -10.96 44.93
CA MET A 13 18.63 -9.88 44.29
C MET A 13 19.22 -9.45 42.94
N VAL A 14 20.56 -9.38 42.83
CA VAL A 14 21.25 -9.06 41.57
C VAL A 14 21.06 -10.18 40.53
N LEU A 15 21.14 -11.45 40.94
CA LEU A 15 20.87 -12.59 40.06
C LEU A 15 19.40 -12.66 39.62
N LEU A 16 18.46 -12.33 40.51
CA LEU A 16 17.03 -12.24 40.18
C LEU A 16 16.77 -11.10 39.19
N LEU A 17 17.38 -9.93 39.39
CA LEU A 17 17.30 -8.80 38.47
C LEU A 17 17.89 -9.15 37.10
N LEU A 18 19.06 -9.81 37.04
CA LEU A 18 19.66 -10.27 35.78
C LEU A 18 18.78 -11.32 35.08
N ALA A 19 18.11 -12.21 35.82
CA ALA A 19 17.15 -13.18 35.29
C ALA A 19 15.86 -12.50 34.77
N ILE A 20 15.40 -11.43 35.42
CA ILE A 20 14.24 -10.63 34.97
C ILE A 20 14.60 -9.80 33.72
N LEU A 21 15.80 -9.21 33.67
CA LEU A 21 16.31 -8.47 32.50
C LEU A 21 16.63 -9.36 31.29
N SER A 22 16.87 -10.66 31.50
CA SER A 22 17.06 -11.65 30.41
C SER A 22 15.77 -12.36 30.00
N SER A 23 14.67 -12.15 30.72
CA SER A 23 13.34 -12.69 30.42
C SER A 23 12.33 -11.64 29.98
N THR A 24 12.70 -10.36 29.93
CA THR A 24 11.93 -9.39 29.14
C THR A 24 12.12 -9.77 27.67
N PRO A 25 11.05 -10.13 26.93
CA PRO A 25 11.16 -10.14 25.49
C PRO A 25 11.62 -8.73 25.12
N LEU A 26 12.76 -8.63 24.44
CA LEU A 26 13.11 -7.40 23.74
C LEU A 26 11.83 -7.05 22.97
N SER A 27 11.16 -5.97 23.36
CA SER A 27 9.97 -5.51 22.67
C SER A 27 10.44 -5.16 21.27
N SER A 28 10.39 -6.16 20.39
CA SER A 28 10.91 -6.06 19.04
C SER A 28 9.90 -5.21 18.32
N SER A 29 10.19 -3.92 18.31
CA SER A 29 9.32 -2.96 17.67
C SER A 29 9.31 -3.32 16.20
N THR A 30 8.16 -3.81 15.74
CA THR A 30 8.01 -4.38 14.39
C THR A 30 8.41 -3.33 13.37
N ALA A 31 9.43 -3.64 12.56
CA ALA A 31 9.95 -2.74 11.54
C ALA A 31 8.84 -2.27 10.59
N PHE A 32 9.03 -1.12 9.97
CA PHE A 32 8.10 -0.61 8.98
C PHE A 32 8.78 -0.17 7.70
N ILE A 33 8.03 -0.21 6.60
CA ILE A 33 8.45 0.39 5.35
C ILE A 33 7.52 1.53 4.93
N VAL A 34 8.05 2.44 4.11
CA VAL A 34 7.30 3.49 3.42
C VAL A 34 7.40 3.27 1.91
N LEU A 35 6.27 3.37 1.21
CA LEU A 35 6.19 3.40 -0.24
C LEU A 35 5.66 4.79 -0.67
N HIS A 36 6.47 5.52 -1.44
CA HIS A 36 6.15 6.87 -1.88
C HIS A 36 5.11 6.90 -3.00
N GLY A 37 4.61 8.10 -3.30
CA GLY A 37 3.62 8.33 -4.35
C GLY A 37 4.21 8.52 -5.74
N ILE A 38 3.35 8.90 -6.67
CA ILE A 38 3.72 9.31 -8.02
C ILE A 38 4.52 10.63 -7.98
N SER A 39 5.50 10.81 -8.87
CA SER A 39 6.40 11.96 -8.90
C SER A 39 7.28 12.12 -7.65
N MET A 40 7.52 11.05 -6.91
CA MET A 40 8.31 11.02 -5.67
C MET A 40 9.44 9.98 -5.75
N MET A 41 10.38 10.02 -4.82
CA MET A 41 11.45 9.04 -4.60
C MET A 41 11.85 9.02 -3.13
N CYS A 42 12.47 7.96 -2.61
CA CYS A 42 12.83 7.88 -1.20
C CYS A 42 13.75 9.00 -0.70
N ALA A 43 14.58 9.56 -1.58
CA ALA A 43 15.47 10.67 -1.28
C ALA A 43 14.79 12.06 -1.30
N ASP A 44 13.51 12.16 -1.70
CA ASP A 44 12.80 13.44 -1.68
C ASP A 44 12.41 13.85 -0.25
N ALA A 45 12.24 15.15 -0.03
CA ALA A 45 11.96 15.71 1.29
C ALA A 45 10.67 15.17 1.92
N GLY A 46 9.63 14.89 1.13
CA GLY A 46 8.37 14.34 1.61
C GLY A 46 8.52 12.90 2.09
N SER A 47 9.12 12.04 1.27
CA SER A 47 9.40 10.64 1.60
C SER A 47 10.31 10.50 2.82
N MET A 48 11.35 11.34 2.90
CA MET A 48 12.22 11.42 4.08
C MET A 48 11.46 11.90 5.31
N TYR A 49 10.62 12.93 5.18
CA TYR A 49 9.82 13.46 6.28
C TYR A 49 8.92 12.38 6.90
N TYR A 50 8.19 11.60 6.10
CA TYR A 50 7.34 10.52 6.62
C TYR A 50 8.17 9.45 7.32
N THR A 51 9.26 9.00 6.70
CA THR A 51 10.11 7.92 7.24
C THR A 51 10.79 8.33 8.55
N MET A 52 11.35 9.55 8.60
CA MET A 52 12.03 10.06 9.79
C MET A 52 11.07 10.39 10.92
N THR A 53 9.93 11.03 10.62
CA THR A 53 8.90 11.36 11.62
C THR A 53 8.37 10.10 12.27
N LEU A 54 7.99 9.10 11.47
CA LEU A 54 7.52 7.81 11.98
C LEU A 54 8.58 7.11 12.81
N SER A 55 9.84 7.08 12.34
CA SER A 55 10.94 6.45 13.08
C SER A 55 11.17 7.14 14.43
N THR A 56 11.11 8.47 14.46
CA THR A 56 11.30 9.28 15.68
C THR A 56 10.16 9.07 16.67
N MET A 57 8.90 9.12 16.20
CA MET A 57 7.73 8.97 17.06
C MET A 57 7.59 7.57 17.64
N THR A 58 7.89 6.55 16.83
CA THR A 58 7.69 5.14 17.21
C THR A 58 8.94 4.51 17.85
N LYS A 59 10.10 5.17 17.74
CA LYS A 59 11.42 4.64 18.11
C LYS A 59 11.75 3.32 17.40
N VAL A 60 11.25 3.16 16.17
CA VAL A 60 11.44 1.98 15.33
C VAL A 60 12.27 2.34 14.11
N LYS A 61 13.14 1.43 13.70
CA LYS A 61 13.82 1.55 12.42
C LYS A 61 12.79 1.39 11.28
N GLY A 62 12.53 2.48 10.57
CA GLY A 62 11.79 2.49 9.31
C GLY A 62 12.71 2.51 8.10
N SER A 63 12.21 2.12 6.93
CA SER A 63 12.94 2.27 5.67
C SER A 63 11.99 2.63 4.54
N CYS A 64 12.37 3.58 3.70
CA CYS A 64 11.67 3.81 2.44
C CYS A 64 12.17 2.78 1.41
N VAL A 65 11.24 2.11 0.72
CA VAL A 65 11.57 1.14 -0.34
C VAL A 65 11.46 1.87 -1.68
N GLU A 66 12.62 2.24 -2.23
CA GLU A 66 12.71 2.88 -3.54
C GLU A 66 12.33 1.87 -4.61
N VAL A 67 11.41 2.22 -5.51
CA VAL A 67 10.97 1.34 -6.60
C VAL A 67 11.54 1.86 -7.92
N GLY A 68 12.22 1.00 -8.67
CA GLY A 68 12.93 1.38 -9.89
C GLY A 68 13.84 2.61 -9.68
N ASN A 69 13.75 3.55 -10.60
CA ASN A 69 14.40 4.87 -10.60
C ASN A 69 13.50 5.97 -9.99
N GLY A 70 12.69 5.61 -8.99
CA GLY A 70 11.85 6.50 -8.19
C GLY A 70 10.94 7.39 -9.01
N LEU A 71 11.23 8.69 -9.02
CA LEU A 71 10.39 9.71 -9.61
C LEU A 71 10.02 9.39 -11.06
N PHE A 72 10.99 8.94 -11.87
CA PHE A 72 10.72 8.59 -13.27
C PHE A 72 9.86 7.32 -13.40
N ASP A 73 10.22 6.27 -12.67
CA ASP A 73 9.53 4.96 -12.79
C ASP A 73 8.15 4.95 -12.14
N SER A 74 7.88 5.87 -11.20
CA SER A 74 6.52 6.13 -10.71
C SER A 74 5.54 6.54 -11.82
N TRP A 75 6.05 7.02 -12.96
CA TRP A 75 5.29 7.28 -14.18
C TRP A 75 5.43 6.17 -15.21
N MET A 76 6.67 5.74 -15.47
CA MET A 76 7.00 5.00 -16.69
C MET A 76 7.14 3.48 -16.48
N MET A 77 7.11 3.01 -15.24
CA MET A 77 7.12 1.58 -14.91
C MET A 77 5.70 1.11 -14.59
N PRO A 78 5.11 0.17 -15.35
CA PRO A 78 3.81 -0.40 -15.03
C PRO A 78 3.72 -0.96 -13.62
N MET A 79 2.53 -0.89 -13.02
CA MET A 79 2.31 -1.27 -11.62
C MET A 79 2.75 -2.70 -11.29
N GLU A 80 2.55 -3.67 -12.19
CA GLU A 80 2.99 -5.05 -11.96
C GLU A 80 4.52 -5.15 -11.84
N LYS A 81 5.28 -4.36 -12.61
CA LYS A 81 6.74 -4.31 -12.53
C LYS A 81 7.19 -3.59 -11.26
N GLN A 82 6.51 -2.51 -10.87
CA GLN A 82 6.77 -1.84 -9.59
C GLN A 82 6.56 -2.77 -8.39
N VAL A 83 5.49 -3.56 -8.39
CA VAL A 83 5.21 -4.56 -7.35
C VAL A 83 6.28 -5.64 -7.33
N ALA A 84 6.70 -6.15 -8.48
CA ALA A 84 7.76 -7.16 -8.56
C ALA A 84 9.09 -6.65 -8.01
N ASP A 85 9.49 -5.43 -8.36
CA ASP A 85 10.70 -4.79 -7.85
C ASP A 85 10.63 -4.55 -6.33
N ALA A 86 9.51 -3.99 -5.84
CA ALA A 86 9.28 -3.81 -4.40
C ALA A 86 9.31 -5.15 -3.65
N CYS A 87 8.65 -6.18 -4.17
CA CYS A 87 8.63 -7.53 -3.61
C CYS A 87 10.04 -8.12 -3.49
N GLY A 88 10.86 -8.01 -4.55
CA GLY A 88 12.25 -8.45 -4.54
C GLY A 88 13.10 -7.76 -3.48
N LYS A 89 12.98 -6.43 -3.37
CA LYS A 89 13.69 -5.62 -2.36
C LYS A 89 13.27 -5.99 -0.94
N ILE A 90 11.97 -6.10 -0.69
CA ILE A 90 11.40 -6.45 0.62
C ILE A 90 11.86 -7.84 1.07
N LYS A 91 11.89 -8.82 0.17
CA LYS A 91 12.40 -10.18 0.48
C LYS A 91 13.88 -10.18 0.92
N GLY A 92 14.66 -9.22 0.44
CA GLY A 92 16.08 -9.07 0.80
C GLY A 92 16.32 -8.40 2.16
N MET A 93 15.29 -7.83 2.79
CA MET A 93 15.43 -7.10 4.05
C MET A 93 15.24 -8.05 5.25
N ALA A 94 16.36 -8.46 5.86
CA ALA A 94 16.37 -9.44 6.95
C ALA A 94 15.53 -9.01 8.17
N GLU A 95 15.44 -7.71 8.43
CA GLU A 95 14.61 -7.15 9.52
C GLU A 95 13.10 -7.31 9.30
N LEU A 96 12.65 -7.61 8.08
CA LEU A 96 11.23 -7.77 7.76
C LEU A 96 10.74 -9.21 7.85
N LYS A 97 11.65 -10.19 8.04
CA LYS A 97 11.37 -11.63 7.93
C LYS A 97 10.23 -12.13 8.84
N ASP A 98 10.11 -11.56 10.04
CA ASP A 98 9.12 -11.92 11.06
C ASP A 98 7.83 -11.05 10.95
N GLY A 99 7.70 -10.38 9.80
CA GLY A 99 6.63 -9.48 9.42
C GLY A 99 6.85 -8.03 9.84
N TYR A 100 6.20 -7.11 9.12
CA TYR A 100 6.46 -5.68 9.18
C TYR A 100 5.18 -4.84 9.01
N HIS A 101 5.26 -3.54 9.31
CA HIS A 101 4.20 -2.57 9.00
C HIS A 101 4.49 -1.85 7.69
N MET A 102 3.46 -1.47 6.95
CA MET A 102 3.61 -0.80 5.67
C MET A 102 2.79 0.48 5.67
N VAL A 103 3.44 1.60 5.34
CA VAL A 103 2.81 2.89 5.08
C VAL A 103 2.94 3.19 3.59
N SER A 104 1.85 3.50 2.93
CA SER A 104 1.84 3.77 1.49
C SER A 104 1.15 5.08 1.18
N LEU A 105 1.80 5.92 0.39
CA LEU A 105 1.37 7.28 0.08
C LEU A 105 0.85 7.33 -1.37
N SER A 106 -0.34 7.87 -1.60
CA SER A 106 -0.88 8.11 -2.95
C SER A 106 -0.78 6.85 -3.85
N GLN A 107 -0.12 6.93 -5.02
CA GLN A 107 0.12 5.77 -5.91
C GLN A 107 0.84 4.61 -5.22
N GLY A 108 1.68 4.85 -4.22
CA GLY A 108 2.36 3.80 -3.45
C GLY A 108 1.40 2.81 -2.81
N ASN A 109 0.12 3.15 -2.65
CA ASN A 109 -0.93 2.22 -2.22
C ASN A 109 -1.18 1.10 -3.22
N MET A 110 -1.05 1.37 -4.52
CA MET A 110 -1.16 0.36 -5.56
C MET A 110 0.00 -0.64 -5.45
N VAL A 111 1.23 -0.13 -5.24
CA VAL A 111 2.40 -0.99 -4.98
C VAL A 111 2.21 -1.80 -3.69
N GLY A 112 1.81 -1.14 -2.59
CA GLY A 112 1.65 -1.78 -1.28
C GLY A 112 0.59 -2.87 -1.27
N ARG A 113 -0.57 -2.61 -1.88
CA ARG A 113 -1.62 -3.62 -2.08
C ARG A 113 -1.14 -4.77 -2.95
N GLY A 114 -0.49 -4.47 -4.07
CA GLY A 114 0.12 -5.50 -4.91
C GLY A 114 1.15 -6.36 -4.17
N VAL A 115 1.98 -5.78 -3.29
CA VAL A 115 2.88 -6.54 -2.42
C VAL A 115 2.08 -7.46 -1.49
N ILE A 116 1.04 -6.96 -0.83
CA ILE A 116 0.21 -7.76 0.08
C ILE A 116 -0.46 -8.92 -0.68
N GLU A 117 -1.06 -8.65 -1.83
CA GLU A 117 -1.93 -9.59 -2.54
C GLU A 117 -1.16 -10.54 -3.46
N LEU A 118 -0.08 -10.08 -4.09
CA LEU A 118 0.64 -10.81 -5.16
C LEU A 118 2.00 -11.36 -4.72
N CYS A 119 2.71 -10.70 -3.79
CA CYS A 119 4.05 -11.13 -3.35
C CYS A 119 3.98 -12.29 -2.35
N ASP A 120 4.88 -13.25 -2.49
CA ASP A 120 5.20 -14.33 -1.55
C ASP A 120 6.34 -13.92 -0.59
N GLY A 121 6.35 -12.65 -0.17
CA GLY A 121 7.34 -12.09 0.75
C GLY A 121 6.98 -12.27 2.24
N PRO A 122 7.77 -11.68 3.15
CA PRO A 122 7.44 -11.63 4.56
C PRO A 122 6.05 -11.01 4.80
N PRO A 123 5.33 -11.40 5.87
CA PRO A 123 3.94 -10.99 6.05
C PRO A 123 3.82 -9.52 6.46
N VAL A 124 2.96 -8.77 5.78
CA VAL A 124 2.54 -7.44 6.23
C VAL A 124 1.58 -7.60 7.40
N LYS A 125 1.89 -7.01 8.56
CA LYS A 125 1.04 -7.04 9.75
C LYS A 125 -0.01 -5.93 9.70
N ASN A 126 0.42 -4.68 9.53
CA ASN A 126 -0.48 -3.53 9.46
C ASN A 126 -0.22 -2.78 8.17
N PHE A 127 -1.29 -2.40 7.47
CA PHE A 127 -1.24 -1.59 6.27
C PHE A 127 -1.92 -0.24 6.52
N ILE A 128 -1.18 0.85 6.32
CA ILE A 128 -1.64 2.22 6.47
C ILE A 128 -1.63 2.86 5.09
N SER A 129 -2.83 3.03 4.53
CA SER A 129 -3.05 3.65 3.24
C SER A 129 -3.33 5.14 3.40
N VAL A 130 -2.42 5.99 2.94
CA VAL A 130 -2.53 7.46 3.00
C VAL A 130 -2.91 8.01 1.63
N GLY A 131 -4.18 8.42 1.45
CA GLY A 131 -4.67 9.02 0.21
C GLY A 131 -4.54 8.12 -1.01
N GLY A 132 -4.76 6.80 -0.86
CA GLY A 132 -4.57 5.83 -1.94
C GLY A 132 -5.76 5.74 -2.89
N PRO A 133 -5.59 5.63 -4.22
CA PRO A 133 -6.70 5.38 -5.14
C PRO A 133 -7.16 3.91 -5.07
N ASN A 134 -7.62 3.44 -3.90
CA ASN A 134 -7.89 2.01 -3.65
C ASN A 134 -9.00 1.43 -4.53
N ALA A 135 -9.99 2.24 -4.93
CA ALA A 135 -11.00 1.85 -5.93
C ALA A 135 -10.70 2.39 -7.34
N GLY A 136 -9.52 2.98 -7.54
CA GLY A 136 -9.06 3.57 -8.81
C GLY A 136 -9.14 5.08 -8.87
N HIS A 137 -8.79 5.63 -10.03
CA HIS A 137 -8.82 7.07 -10.30
C HIS A 137 -9.59 7.35 -11.61
N SER A 138 -10.51 8.33 -11.61
CA SER A 138 -11.52 8.48 -12.67
C SER A 138 -11.09 9.31 -13.87
N SER A 139 -9.83 9.74 -13.94
CA SER A 139 -9.32 10.65 -14.96
C SER A 139 -7.85 10.41 -15.23
N THR A 140 -7.29 11.09 -16.23
CA THR A 140 -5.83 11.17 -16.40
C THR A 140 -5.20 12.03 -15.32
N ILE A 141 -4.05 11.63 -14.79
CA ILE A 141 -3.33 12.37 -13.75
C ILE A 141 -2.39 13.38 -14.41
N PRO A 142 -2.46 14.68 -14.06
CA PRO A 142 -1.51 15.68 -14.54
C PRO A 142 -0.07 15.32 -14.11
N CYS A 143 0.84 15.28 -15.07
CA CYS A 143 2.24 14.88 -14.82
C CYS A 143 3.10 16.01 -14.21
N GLY A 144 2.70 17.27 -14.40
CA GLY A 144 3.47 18.43 -13.93
C GLY A 144 4.57 18.84 -14.93
N PRO A 145 5.61 19.56 -14.48
CA PRO A 145 6.60 20.18 -15.35
C PRO A 145 7.83 19.30 -15.65
N PHE A 146 7.73 17.97 -15.59
CA PHE A 146 8.89 17.10 -15.82
C PHE A 146 9.17 16.88 -17.31
N PRO A 147 10.44 16.64 -17.72
CA PRO A 147 10.82 16.50 -19.13
C PRO A 147 10.08 15.41 -19.90
N TRP A 148 9.71 14.29 -19.25
CA TRP A 148 8.97 13.19 -19.88
C TRP A 148 7.45 13.39 -19.88
N CYS A 149 6.91 14.46 -19.29
CA CYS A 149 5.46 14.66 -19.24
C CYS A 149 4.82 14.84 -20.63
N GLY A 150 5.59 15.30 -21.63
CA GLY A 150 5.14 15.30 -23.03
C GLY A 150 4.83 13.89 -23.55
N VAL A 151 5.67 12.91 -23.18
CA VAL A 151 5.47 11.48 -23.52
C VAL A 151 4.26 10.91 -22.79
N VAL A 152 4.08 11.24 -21.51
CA VAL A 152 2.88 10.86 -20.75
C VAL A 152 1.61 11.39 -21.41
N GLY A 153 1.62 12.64 -21.89
CA GLY A 153 0.51 13.21 -22.66
C GLY A 153 0.21 12.44 -23.95
N GLN A 154 1.25 12.03 -24.69
CA GLN A 154 1.09 11.18 -25.87
C GLN A 154 0.47 9.82 -25.53
N PHE A 155 0.89 9.18 -24.44
CA PHE A 155 0.29 7.93 -23.97
C PHE A 155 -1.20 8.10 -23.62
N TYR A 156 -1.57 9.18 -22.93
CA TYR A 156 -2.98 9.46 -22.69
C TYR A 156 -3.77 9.69 -23.99
N GLY A 157 -3.17 10.35 -25.00
CA GLY A 157 -3.77 10.52 -26.32
C GLY A 157 -3.98 9.22 -27.09
N MET A 158 -3.19 8.17 -26.83
CA MET A 158 -3.40 6.83 -27.40
C MET A 158 -4.55 6.07 -26.72
N GLY A 159 -4.93 6.46 -25.49
CA GLY A 159 -5.96 5.81 -24.68
C GLY A 159 -5.37 4.90 -23.60
N VAL A 160 -5.86 5.07 -22.37
CA VAL A 160 -5.33 4.40 -21.16
C VAL A 160 -5.43 2.87 -21.20
N TYR A 161 -6.40 2.32 -21.93
CA TYR A 161 -6.65 0.88 -22.01
C TYR A 161 -6.00 0.21 -23.23
N THR A 162 -5.16 0.91 -23.98
CA THR A 162 -4.40 0.26 -25.05
C THR A 162 -3.28 -0.62 -24.48
N PRO A 163 -2.95 -1.76 -25.13
CA PRO A 163 -1.87 -2.64 -24.65
C PRO A 163 -0.55 -1.90 -24.44
N TYR A 164 -0.20 -1.01 -25.38
CA TYR A 164 1.03 -0.23 -25.29
C TYR A 164 1.05 0.68 -24.06
N VAL A 165 -0.04 1.39 -23.76
CA VAL A 165 -0.10 2.28 -22.59
C VAL A 165 -0.09 1.48 -21.28
N GLN A 166 -0.78 0.35 -21.22
CA GLN A 166 -0.73 -0.56 -20.06
C GLN A 166 0.69 -1.10 -19.79
N ASP A 167 1.53 -1.22 -20.83
CA ASP A 167 2.92 -1.69 -20.74
C ASP A 167 3.95 -0.61 -20.41
N HIS A 168 3.57 0.68 -20.44
CA HIS A 168 4.53 1.80 -20.34
C HIS A 168 4.11 2.94 -19.41
N LEU A 169 2.88 2.96 -18.90
CA LEU A 169 2.37 4.04 -18.05
C LEU A 169 1.79 3.50 -16.75
N ALA A 170 2.42 3.80 -15.62
CA ALA A 170 1.99 3.30 -14.31
C ALA A 170 0.54 3.71 -13.94
N PRO A 171 0.12 4.98 -14.09
CA PRO A 171 -1.26 5.40 -13.85
C PRO A 171 -2.32 4.58 -14.59
N SER A 172 -2.01 4.10 -15.79
CA SER A 172 -2.99 3.33 -16.59
C SER A 172 -3.41 2.03 -15.91
N GLY A 173 -2.61 1.49 -14.99
CA GLY A 173 -2.93 0.29 -14.21
C GLY A 173 -3.99 0.50 -13.14
N TYR A 174 -4.36 1.74 -12.82
CA TYR A 174 -5.39 2.03 -11.81
C TYR A 174 -6.35 3.18 -12.19
N ILE A 175 -6.26 3.68 -13.43
CA ILE A 175 -7.30 4.53 -13.99
C ILE A 175 -8.53 3.67 -14.29
N LYS A 176 -9.66 4.03 -13.69
CA LYS A 176 -10.95 3.36 -13.81
C LYS A 176 -11.96 4.37 -14.33
N LEU A 177 -12.25 4.39 -15.62
CA LEU A 177 -13.15 5.40 -16.19
C LEU A 177 -14.62 4.97 -15.97
N PRO A 178 -15.44 5.72 -15.19
CA PRO A 178 -16.84 5.37 -14.98
C PRO A 178 -17.67 5.18 -16.26
N ASN A 179 -17.38 5.93 -17.33
CA ASN A 179 -18.04 5.78 -18.63
C ASN A 179 -17.54 4.60 -19.48
N ASP A 180 -16.46 3.91 -19.09
CA ASP A 180 -15.88 2.82 -19.88
C ASP A 180 -15.44 1.64 -18.98
N ILE A 181 -16.34 1.23 -18.09
CA ILE A 181 -16.14 0.07 -17.21
C ILE A 181 -15.91 -1.24 -17.98
N PRO A 182 -16.54 -1.50 -19.14
CA PRO A 182 -16.23 -2.69 -19.92
C PRO A 182 -14.77 -2.76 -20.37
N ALA A 183 -14.19 -1.67 -20.91
CA ALA A 183 -12.78 -1.66 -21.28
C ALA A 183 -11.87 -1.72 -20.05
N TYR A 184 -12.24 -1.05 -18.95
CA TYR A 184 -11.53 -1.16 -17.68
C TYR A 184 -11.40 -2.61 -17.22
N LEU A 185 -12.51 -3.36 -17.13
CA LEU A 185 -12.49 -4.75 -16.65
C LEU A 185 -11.74 -5.68 -17.60
N LYS A 186 -11.74 -5.38 -18.91
CA LYS A 186 -11.13 -6.24 -19.93
C LYS A 186 -9.64 -5.98 -20.13
N GLU A 187 -9.23 -4.72 -20.13
CA GLU A 187 -7.91 -4.29 -20.62
C GLU A 187 -7.00 -3.71 -19.51
N CYS A 188 -7.56 -3.24 -18.39
CA CYS A 188 -6.74 -2.75 -17.28
C CYS A 188 -6.07 -3.93 -16.56
N ARG A 189 -4.73 -3.95 -16.55
CA ARG A 189 -3.97 -5.15 -16.15
C ARG A 189 -3.75 -5.29 -14.66
N PHE A 190 -3.95 -4.24 -13.89
CA PHE A 190 -3.54 -4.20 -12.49
C PHE A 190 -4.71 -4.08 -11.50
N LEU A 191 -5.45 -2.97 -11.51
CA LEU A 191 -6.47 -2.70 -10.49
C LEU A 191 -7.61 -3.74 -10.48
N PRO A 192 -8.19 -4.20 -11.61
CA PRO A 192 -9.22 -5.25 -11.58
C PRO A 192 -8.73 -6.54 -10.92
N LYS A 193 -7.45 -6.89 -11.14
CA LYS A 193 -6.82 -8.09 -10.60
C LYS A 193 -6.64 -8.00 -9.08
N ILE A 194 -6.08 -6.90 -8.58
CA ILE A 194 -5.88 -6.72 -7.13
C ILE A 194 -7.19 -6.43 -6.37
N ASN A 195 -8.23 -5.95 -7.05
CA ASN A 195 -9.57 -5.81 -6.48
C ASN A 195 -10.45 -7.07 -6.60
N ASN A 196 -9.97 -8.15 -7.25
CA ASN A 196 -10.79 -9.30 -7.65
C ASN A 196 -12.10 -8.88 -8.36
N GLU A 197 -12.07 -7.84 -9.19
CA GLU A 197 -13.22 -7.44 -10.01
C GLU A 197 -13.41 -8.37 -11.21
N VAL A 198 -12.34 -9.10 -11.57
CA VAL A 198 -12.37 -10.24 -12.50
C VAL A 198 -11.85 -11.45 -11.72
N GLU A 199 -12.68 -12.46 -11.55
CA GLU A 199 -12.28 -13.67 -10.83
C GLU A 199 -11.31 -14.52 -11.66
N ASP A 200 -10.24 -14.98 -11.01
CA ASP A 200 -9.31 -15.97 -11.55
C ASP A 200 -8.97 -17.02 -10.47
N ASN A 201 -8.11 -17.98 -10.81
CA ASN A 201 -7.69 -19.04 -9.89
C ASN A 201 -6.94 -18.53 -8.64
N GLU A 202 -6.36 -17.33 -8.70
CA GLU A 202 -5.57 -16.73 -7.63
C GLU A 202 -6.39 -15.77 -6.75
N SER A 203 -7.64 -15.47 -7.13
CA SER A 203 -8.59 -14.66 -6.35
C SER A 203 -8.71 -15.10 -4.88
N PRO A 204 -8.83 -16.40 -4.55
CA PRO A 204 -8.88 -16.85 -3.15
C PRO A 204 -7.59 -16.58 -2.37
N LEU A 205 -6.43 -16.70 -3.02
CA LEU A 205 -5.13 -16.45 -2.40
C LEU A 205 -4.94 -14.96 -2.11
N ARG A 206 -5.22 -14.07 -3.08
CA ARG A 206 -5.18 -12.62 -2.90
C ARG A 206 -6.05 -12.19 -1.72
N LYS A 207 -7.27 -12.72 -1.67
CA LYS A 207 -8.21 -12.47 -0.57
C LYS A 207 -7.66 -12.93 0.77
N LYS A 208 -7.13 -14.15 0.84
CA LYS A 208 -6.52 -14.69 2.07
C LYS A 208 -5.38 -13.80 2.57
N ARG A 209 -4.50 -13.35 1.67
CA ARG A 209 -3.35 -12.50 2.01
C ARG A 209 -3.76 -11.11 2.48
N PHE A 210 -4.68 -10.45 1.80
CA PHE A 210 -5.16 -9.14 2.25
C PHE A 210 -5.93 -9.24 3.58
N SER A 211 -6.68 -10.32 3.77
CA SER A 211 -7.42 -10.57 5.02
C SER A 211 -6.52 -10.99 6.18
N SER A 212 -5.26 -11.38 5.93
CA SER A 212 -4.31 -11.73 6.99
C SER A 212 -3.65 -10.51 7.66
N LEU A 213 -3.88 -9.30 7.14
CA LEU A 213 -3.49 -8.07 7.85
C LEU A 213 -4.12 -8.10 9.25
N SER A 214 -3.39 -7.69 10.28
CA SER A 214 -3.95 -7.41 11.61
C SER A 214 -4.76 -6.11 11.59
N GLN A 215 -4.20 -5.02 11.06
CA GLN A 215 -4.90 -3.73 10.93
C GLN A 215 -4.83 -3.18 9.51
N LEU A 216 -5.94 -2.57 9.09
CA LEU A 216 -6.04 -1.80 7.85
C LEU A 216 -6.49 -0.39 8.22
N VAL A 217 -5.62 0.59 8.03
CA VAL A 217 -5.91 1.99 8.29
C VAL A 217 -6.02 2.71 6.95
N LEU A 218 -7.17 3.33 6.70
CA LEU A 218 -7.44 4.08 5.48
C LEU A 218 -7.58 5.56 5.81
N ILE A 219 -6.66 6.39 5.32
CA ILE A 219 -6.67 7.84 5.52
C ILE A 219 -7.13 8.49 4.21
N LEU A 220 -8.20 9.26 4.31
CA LEU A 220 -8.78 10.08 3.25
C LEU A 220 -8.59 11.55 3.62
N PHE A 221 -8.28 12.38 2.63
CA PHE A 221 -8.26 13.84 2.79
C PHE A 221 -9.59 14.41 2.27
N MET A 222 -10.31 15.16 3.11
CA MET A 222 -11.66 15.65 2.78
C MET A 222 -11.70 16.74 1.69
N ALA A 223 -10.54 17.35 1.43
CA ALA A 223 -10.35 18.38 0.42
C ALA A 223 -9.30 17.92 -0.61
N ASP A 224 -9.24 16.62 -0.90
CA ASP A 224 -8.33 16.08 -1.90
C ASP A 224 -8.78 16.54 -3.29
N THR A 225 -7.85 17.14 -4.04
CA THR A 225 -8.08 17.58 -5.42
C THR A 225 -7.29 16.75 -6.44
N ILE A 226 -6.54 15.76 -5.95
CA ILE A 226 -5.69 14.88 -6.76
C ILE A 226 -6.37 13.54 -6.95
N ILE A 227 -6.81 12.88 -5.87
CA ILE A 227 -7.50 11.59 -5.95
C ILE A 227 -8.98 11.84 -6.25
N MET A 228 -9.37 11.57 -7.49
CA MET A 228 -10.76 11.66 -7.95
C MET A 228 -11.36 10.27 -8.20
N PRO A 229 -12.48 9.90 -7.56
CA PRO A 229 -13.09 10.57 -6.41
C PRO A 229 -12.26 10.35 -5.14
N GLN A 230 -12.31 11.28 -4.18
CA GLN A 230 -11.53 11.18 -2.93
C GLN A 230 -11.92 9.95 -2.09
N GLU A 231 -13.19 9.54 -2.19
CA GLU A 231 -13.76 8.33 -1.59
C GLU A 231 -13.02 7.06 -2.01
N SER A 232 -12.28 7.08 -3.13
CA SER A 232 -11.41 5.98 -3.55
C SER A 232 -10.39 5.60 -2.47
N SER A 233 -9.97 6.55 -1.63
CA SER A 233 -9.15 6.29 -0.43
C SER A 233 -9.78 5.30 0.54
N HIS A 234 -11.10 5.30 0.63
CA HIS A 234 -11.91 4.39 1.43
C HIS A 234 -12.64 3.37 0.56
N PHE A 235 -12.11 3.01 -0.61
CA PHE A 235 -12.73 2.10 -1.60
C PHE A 235 -14.15 2.49 -2.06
N GLY A 236 -14.57 3.74 -1.85
CA GLY A 236 -15.76 4.29 -2.48
C GLY A 236 -15.45 4.69 -3.92
N TYR A 237 -16.47 4.74 -4.78
CA TYR A 237 -16.27 5.08 -6.18
C TYR A 237 -17.52 5.65 -6.84
N TYR A 238 -17.36 6.16 -8.05
CA TYR A 238 -18.46 6.50 -8.94
C TYR A 238 -19.27 5.26 -9.35
N ARG A 239 -20.56 5.46 -9.64
CA ARG A 239 -21.38 4.42 -10.27
C ARG A 239 -21.02 4.31 -11.75
N ASN A 240 -21.26 3.15 -12.34
CA ASN A 240 -21.03 2.92 -13.77
C ASN A 240 -21.84 3.92 -14.60
N GLY A 241 -21.16 4.66 -15.47
CA GLY A 241 -21.71 5.71 -16.32
C GLY A 241 -21.95 7.06 -15.65
N ASP A 242 -21.68 7.21 -14.35
CA ASP A 242 -22.09 8.38 -13.57
C ASP A 242 -20.92 8.98 -12.75
N PHE A 243 -20.42 10.13 -13.23
CA PHE A 243 -19.37 10.92 -12.58
C PHE A 243 -19.90 11.94 -11.54
N THR A 244 -21.21 12.01 -11.34
CA THR A 244 -21.80 13.11 -10.56
C THR A 244 -21.64 12.93 -9.06
N LYS A 245 -21.83 11.70 -8.57
CA LYS A 245 -21.82 11.41 -7.14
C LYS A 245 -21.09 10.10 -6.83
N PRO A 246 -19.91 10.16 -6.20
CA PRO A 246 -19.28 8.96 -5.67
C PRO A 246 -20.13 8.40 -4.53
N VAL A 247 -20.09 7.08 -4.37
CA VAL A 247 -20.76 6.38 -3.28
C VAL A 247 -19.74 5.73 -2.36
N PRO A 248 -20.04 5.64 -1.06
CA PRO A 248 -19.17 4.95 -0.14
C PRO A 248 -19.12 3.46 -0.48
N MET A 249 -18.03 2.82 -0.07
CA MET A 249 -17.76 1.40 -0.26
C MET A 249 -18.95 0.49 0.13
N GLN A 250 -19.66 0.80 1.22
CA GLN A 250 -20.80 -0.02 1.68
C GLN A 250 -21.95 -0.05 0.67
N GLU A 251 -22.18 1.05 -0.05
CA GLU A 251 -23.21 1.12 -1.10
C GLU A 251 -22.79 0.40 -2.38
N MET A 252 -21.49 0.37 -2.70
CA MET A 252 -20.96 -0.41 -3.83
C MET A 252 -21.28 -1.91 -3.70
N PHE A 253 -21.38 -2.42 -2.46
CA PHE A 253 -21.58 -3.85 -2.17
C PHE A 253 -23.03 -4.28 -1.94
N THR A 254 -23.97 -3.34 -1.82
CA THR A 254 -25.38 -3.67 -1.51
C THR A 254 -26.22 -3.96 -2.76
N ARG A 255 -25.81 -3.51 -3.94
CA ARG A 255 -26.45 -3.82 -5.22
C ARG A 255 -25.68 -4.93 -5.93
N ARG A 256 -26.38 -5.78 -6.71
CA ARG A 256 -25.91 -7.04 -7.35
C ARG A 256 -24.75 -6.88 -8.36
N THR A 257 -24.01 -5.77 -8.35
CA THR A 257 -22.89 -5.45 -9.24
C THR A 257 -21.53 -5.88 -8.69
N CYS A 258 -21.43 -6.35 -7.44
CA CYS A 258 -20.27 -7.12 -6.98
C CYS A 258 -20.70 -8.10 -5.86
N LEU A 259 -21.08 -9.32 -6.24
CA LEU A 259 -21.46 -10.38 -5.28
C LEU A 259 -20.26 -10.82 -4.41
N ASP A 260 -19.03 -10.73 -4.93
CA ASP A 260 -17.81 -11.16 -4.22
C ASP A 260 -17.05 -10.06 -3.47
N CYS A 261 -17.30 -8.78 -3.77
CA CYS A 261 -16.76 -7.70 -2.95
C CYS A 261 -17.39 -7.64 -1.54
N LYS A 262 -18.61 -8.21 -1.35
CA LYS A 262 -19.21 -8.40 -0.01
C LYS A 262 -18.31 -9.19 0.94
N LEU A 263 -17.40 -9.99 0.40
CA LEU A 263 -16.60 -10.95 1.15
C LEU A 263 -15.23 -10.41 1.60
N TRP A 264 -14.72 -9.34 0.96
CA TRP A 264 -13.38 -8.80 1.25
C TRP A 264 -13.33 -7.92 2.51
N ILE A 265 -14.43 -7.23 2.86
CA ILE A 265 -14.40 -6.19 3.91
C ILE A 265 -15.23 -6.57 5.14
N LYS A 266 -16.08 -7.59 5.03
CA LYS A 266 -16.68 -8.24 6.22
C LYS A 266 -15.66 -8.91 7.14
N LEU A 267 -14.41 -9.09 6.70
CA LEU A 267 -13.35 -9.78 7.43
C LEU A 267 -12.66 -8.93 8.52
N LYS A 268 -13.03 -7.65 8.68
CA LYS A 268 -12.47 -6.76 9.72
C LYS A 268 -13.48 -5.82 10.40
N ARG A 269 -14.73 -6.26 10.57
CA ARG A 269 -15.58 -5.70 11.62
C ARG A 269 -15.55 -6.62 12.82
#